data_AF-A0AAU1CB64-F1
#
_entry.id   AF-A0AAU1CB64-F1
#
_cell.length_a   1.000
_cell.length_b   1.000
_cell.length_c   1.000
_cell.angle_alpha   90.00
_cell.angle_beta   90.00
_cell.angle_gamma   90.00
#
_symmetry.space_group_name_H-M   'P 1'
#
loop_
_entity.id
_entity.type
_entity.pdbx_description
1 polymer ?
#
loop_
_entity_poly.entity_id
_entity_poly.type
_entity_poly.pdbx_seq_one_letter_code
_entity_poly.pdbx_strand_id
1 'polypeptide(L)'
;MNSPGLSTAAGDYLSTAMGPESVLWARASWPYNCEDFALFTHEAPGTQLYLGVANADAGIDGAPHSPEFAADERAIGHGVRAMAGLLAHRLTTGRR
;
A
#
# COMPACT_ATOMS: atom_id res chain seq x y z
N MET A 1 9.66 8.65 -7.92
CA MET A 1 8.46 9.29 -7.34
C MET A 1 7.23 8.49 -7.74
N ASN A 2 6.21 8.39 -6.88
CA ASN A 2 4.96 7.73 -7.25
C ASN A 2 4.29 8.42 -8.45
N SER A 3 3.91 7.65 -9.45
CA SER A 3 3.11 8.11 -10.58
C SER A 3 1.69 8.46 -10.09
N PRO A 4 1.20 9.70 -10.30
CA PRO A 4 -0.15 10.08 -9.88
C PRO A 4 -1.22 9.17 -10.49
N GLY A 5 -1.14 8.90 -11.80
CA GLY A 5 -2.13 8.07 -12.49
C GLY A 5 -2.18 6.64 -11.98
N LEU A 6 -1.02 6.02 -11.71
CA LEU A 6 -0.98 4.67 -11.15
C LEU A 6 -1.44 4.62 -9.69
N SER A 7 -1.14 5.67 -8.92
CA SER A 7 -1.56 5.79 -7.52
C SER A 7 -3.07 5.96 -7.41
N THR A 8 -3.65 6.85 -8.22
CA THR A 8 -5.11 7.04 -8.29
C THR A 8 -5.81 5.75 -8.74
N ALA A 9 -5.35 5.13 -9.83
CA ALA A 9 -5.94 3.88 -10.31
C ALA A 9 -5.87 2.74 -9.28
N ALA A 10 -4.76 2.62 -8.55
CA ALA A 10 -4.64 1.65 -7.47
C ALA A 10 -5.61 1.94 -6.32
N GLY A 11 -5.68 3.21 -5.86
CA GLY A 11 -6.59 3.59 -4.78
C GLY A 11 -8.06 3.42 -5.14
N ASP A 12 -8.47 3.75 -6.37
CA ASP A 12 -9.85 3.56 -6.85
C ASP A 12 -10.24 2.08 -6.90
N TYR A 13 -9.36 1.24 -7.46
CA TYR A 13 -9.57 -0.20 -7.50
C TYR A 13 -9.67 -0.78 -6.08
N LEU A 14 -8.73 -0.43 -5.19
CA LEU A 14 -8.69 -0.98 -3.83
C LEU A 14 -9.90 -0.53 -3.01
N SER A 15 -10.32 0.74 -3.11
CA SER A 15 -11.53 1.23 -2.45
C SER A 15 -12.78 0.48 -2.91
N THR A 16 -12.84 0.09 -4.19
CA THR A 16 -13.96 -0.70 -4.72
C THR A 16 -13.88 -2.17 -4.27
N ALA A 17 -12.72 -2.79 -4.35
CA ALA A 17 -12.53 -4.22 -4.12
C ALA A 17 -12.50 -4.61 -2.64
N MET A 18 -12.02 -3.71 -1.78
CA MET A 18 -11.78 -3.96 -0.35
C MET A 18 -12.73 -3.16 0.57
N GLY A 19 -13.56 -2.28 -0.02
CA GLY A 19 -14.52 -1.42 0.69
C GLY A 19 -14.08 0.05 0.73
N PRO A 20 -15.03 1.00 0.80
CA PRO A 20 -14.77 2.42 0.58
C PRO A 20 -13.81 3.06 1.60
N GLU A 21 -13.71 2.50 2.80
CA GLU A 21 -12.83 2.97 3.88
C GLU A 21 -11.46 2.26 3.91
N SER A 22 -11.17 1.39 2.94
CA SER A 22 -9.94 0.58 2.93
C SER A 22 -8.68 1.33 2.51
N VAL A 23 -8.82 2.54 1.93
CA VAL A 23 -7.71 3.34 1.43
C VAL A 23 -7.68 4.69 2.13
N LEU A 24 -6.53 4.98 2.75
CA LEU A 24 -6.20 6.32 3.23
C LEU A 24 -5.32 7.02 2.19
N TRP A 25 -5.78 8.17 1.70
CA TRP A 25 -5.05 8.98 0.71
C TRP A 25 -3.97 9.83 1.39
N ALA A 26 -2.83 9.20 1.66
CA ALA A 26 -1.68 9.90 2.22
C ALA A 26 -1.12 10.94 1.22
N ARG A 27 -0.93 12.17 1.70
CA ARG A 27 -0.32 13.27 0.91
C ARG A 27 1.17 13.47 1.18
N ALA A 28 1.68 12.80 2.21
CA ALA A 28 3.08 12.80 2.58
C ALA A 28 3.43 11.42 3.15
N SER A 29 4.70 11.07 3.02
CA SER A 29 5.25 9.89 3.67
C SER A 29 5.56 10.17 5.15
N TRP A 30 5.83 9.12 5.92
CA TRP A 30 6.23 9.25 7.32
C TRP A 30 7.52 10.06 7.47
N PRO A 31 7.61 11.05 8.38
CA PRO A 31 8.81 11.89 8.48
C PRO A 31 10.10 11.08 8.62
N TYR A 32 11.15 11.50 7.90
CA TYR A 32 12.49 10.88 7.90
C TYR A 32 12.54 9.42 7.43
N ASN A 33 11.50 8.91 6.76
CA ASN A 33 11.59 7.64 6.08
C ASN A 33 12.42 7.77 4.80
N CYS A 34 13.24 6.76 4.52
CA CYS A 34 14.00 6.62 3.28
C CYS A 34 13.70 5.26 2.68
N GLU A 35 13.57 5.19 1.36
CA GLU A 35 13.18 3.98 0.64
C GLU A 35 13.89 3.94 -0.71
N ASP A 36 14.59 2.85 -0.99
CA ASP A 36 15.34 2.66 -2.23
C ASP A 36 14.44 2.18 -3.38
N PHE A 37 13.18 1.81 -3.10
CA PHE A 37 12.16 1.59 -4.13
C PHE A 37 12.02 2.79 -5.08
N ALA A 38 12.42 3.99 -4.63
CA ALA A 38 12.54 5.17 -5.46
C ALA A 38 13.39 4.93 -6.73
N LEU A 39 14.43 4.07 -6.67
CA LEU A 39 15.26 3.68 -7.81
C LEU A 39 14.44 2.97 -8.89
N PHE A 40 13.49 2.09 -8.53
CA PHE A 40 12.60 1.46 -9.52
C PHE A 40 11.63 2.48 -10.14
N THR A 41 11.11 3.40 -9.33
CA THR A 41 10.21 4.45 -9.84
C THR A 41 10.92 5.54 -10.63
N HIS A 42 12.26 5.55 -10.64
CA HIS A 42 13.06 6.38 -11.52
C HIS A 42 13.12 5.78 -12.93
N GLU A 43 13.20 4.45 -13.03
CA GLU A 43 13.30 3.74 -14.31
C GLU A 43 11.96 3.53 -15.01
N ALA A 44 10.86 3.37 -14.26
CA ALA A 44 9.54 3.17 -14.82
C ALA A 44 8.45 3.84 -13.97
N PRO A 45 7.32 4.26 -14.57
CA PRO A 45 6.16 4.70 -13.80
C PRO A 45 5.72 3.59 -12.84
N GLY A 46 5.80 3.87 -11.54
CA GLY A 46 5.42 2.96 -10.48
C GLY A 46 4.67 3.69 -9.37
N THR A 47 4.03 2.92 -8.49
CA THR A 47 3.48 3.44 -7.24
C THR A 47 3.81 2.48 -6.11
N GLN A 48 4.33 3.02 -5.02
CA GLN A 48 4.51 2.33 -3.75
C GLN A 48 3.31 2.62 -2.85
N LEU A 49 2.76 1.56 -2.27
CA LEU A 49 1.60 1.61 -1.38
C LEU A 49 2.02 1.14 0.02
N TYR A 50 1.41 1.74 1.05
CA TYR A 50 1.52 1.25 2.43
C TYR A 50 0.37 0.32 2.76
N LEU A 51 0.64 -0.69 3.59
CA LEU A 51 -0.37 -1.57 4.17
C LEU A 51 -0.46 -1.29 5.66
N GLY A 52 -1.67 -1.02 6.15
CA GLY A 52 -1.92 -0.89 7.59
C GLY A 52 -1.73 -2.23 8.29
N VAL A 53 -0.83 -2.28 9.28
CA VAL A 53 -0.52 -3.49 10.07
C VAL A 53 -0.73 -3.31 11.58
N ALA A 54 -1.11 -2.10 12.01
CA ALA A 54 -1.33 -1.79 13.42
C ALA A 54 -2.68 -2.34 13.92
N ASN A 55 -2.73 -2.67 15.20
CA ASN A 55 -3.91 -3.07 15.97
C ASN A 55 -3.74 -2.58 17.42
N ALA A 56 -4.28 -1.38 17.69
CA ALA A 56 -4.19 -0.74 19.00
C ALA A 56 -4.88 -1.55 20.12
N ASP A 57 -5.98 -2.25 19.81
CA ASP A 57 -6.70 -3.07 20.79
C ASP A 57 -5.85 -4.26 21.30
N ALA A 58 -4.91 -4.73 20.48
CA ALA A 58 -3.95 -5.77 20.85
C ALA A 58 -2.58 -5.21 21.31
N GLY A 59 -2.43 -3.89 21.42
CA GLY A 59 -1.14 -3.25 21.75
C GLY A 59 -0.09 -3.35 20.64
N ILE A 60 -0.51 -3.51 19.38
CA ILE A 60 0.35 -3.61 18.20
C ILE A 60 0.32 -2.27 17.47
N ASP A 61 1.05 -1.27 17.96
CA ASP A 61 1.05 0.10 17.41
C ASP A 61 2.45 0.74 17.33
N GLY A 62 3.50 -0.05 17.62
CA GLY A 62 4.89 0.38 17.47
C GLY A 62 5.22 0.80 16.04
N ALA A 63 6.04 1.84 15.90
CA ALA A 63 6.53 2.29 14.61
C ALA A 63 7.64 1.36 14.09
N PRO A 64 7.83 1.20 12.76
CA PRO A 64 8.98 0.48 12.23
C PRO A 64 10.29 0.96 12.86
N HIS A 65 11.18 0.01 13.19
CA HIS A 65 12.44 0.20 13.91
C HIS A 65 12.33 0.53 15.41
N SER A 66 11.14 0.57 16.02
CA SER A 66 11.03 0.59 17.49
C SER A 66 11.12 -0.82 18.08
N PRO A 67 11.60 -0.99 19.34
CA PRO A 67 11.59 -2.29 20.04
C PRO A 67 10.21 -2.92 20.19
N GLU A 68 9.17 -2.08 20.19
CA GLU A 68 7.75 -2.45 20.35
C GLU A 68 7.08 -2.76 19.01
N PHE A 69 7.81 -2.65 17.89
CA PHE A 69 7.25 -2.94 16.58
C PHE A 69 6.79 -4.40 16.48
N ALA A 70 5.52 -4.56 16.18
CA ALA A 70 4.92 -5.79 15.72
C ALA A 70 3.93 -5.49 14.59
N ALA A 71 3.60 -6.50 13.79
CA ALA A 71 2.60 -6.41 12.75
C ALA A 71 1.48 -7.40 13.04
N ASP A 72 0.24 -6.96 12.90
CA ASP A 72 -0.92 -7.85 12.97
C ASP A 72 -0.91 -8.78 11.74
N GLU A 73 -0.68 -10.07 11.95
CA GLU A 73 -0.55 -11.05 10.85
C GLU A 73 -1.81 -11.17 9.99
N ARG A 74 -2.98 -10.75 10.47
CA ARG A 74 -4.20 -10.68 9.65
C ARG A 74 -3.99 -9.78 8.42
N ALA A 75 -3.12 -8.77 8.54
CA ALA A 75 -2.74 -7.87 7.45
C ALA A 75 -2.12 -8.61 6.26
N ILE A 76 -1.44 -9.75 6.46
CA ILE A 76 -0.87 -10.56 5.37
C ILE A 76 -1.97 -10.96 4.39
N GLY A 77 -3.11 -11.44 4.90
CA GLY A 77 -4.25 -11.81 4.07
C GLY A 77 -4.84 -10.61 3.31
N HIS A 78 -4.89 -9.43 3.94
CA HIS A 78 -5.33 -8.20 3.27
C HIS A 78 -4.38 -7.78 2.15
N GLY A 79 -3.07 -7.77 2.42
CA GLY A 79 -2.03 -7.41 1.44
C GLY A 79 -2.02 -8.33 0.22
N VAL A 80 -2.11 -9.65 0.44
CA VAL A 80 -2.17 -10.64 -0.65
C VAL A 80 -3.39 -10.42 -1.53
N ARG A 81 -4.60 -10.28 -0.95
CA ARG A 81 -5.83 -10.05 -1.72
C ARG A 81 -5.79 -8.73 -2.48
N ALA A 82 -5.32 -7.66 -1.83
CA ALA A 82 -5.19 -6.34 -2.43
C ALA A 82 -4.24 -6.37 -3.65
N MET A 83 -3.02 -6.87 -3.48
CA MET A 83 -2.01 -6.85 -4.54
C MET A 83 -2.33 -7.82 -5.67
N ALA A 84 -2.71 -9.07 -5.36
CA ALA A 84 -3.08 -10.04 -6.37
C ALA A 84 -4.29 -9.59 -7.18
N GLY A 85 -5.30 -9.04 -6.52
CA GLY A 85 -6.48 -8.46 -7.17
C GLY A 85 -6.13 -7.28 -8.08
N LEU A 86 -5.31 -6.34 -7.58
CA LEU A 86 -4.89 -5.17 -8.35
C LEU A 86 -4.12 -5.58 -9.61
N LEU A 87 -3.18 -6.52 -9.48
CA LEU A 87 -2.40 -7.03 -10.62
C LEU A 87 -3.29 -7.76 -11.63
N ALA A 88 -4.19 -8.63 -11.17
CA ALA A 88 -5.15 -9.31 -12.03
C ALA A 88 -6.04 -8.32 -12.79
N HIS A 89 -6.58 -7.32 -12.08
CA HIS A 89 -7.39 -6.25 -12.68
C HIS A 89 -6.59 -5.51 -13.77
N ARG A 90 -5.38 -5.06 -13.46
CA ARG A 90 -4.47 -4.35 -14.38
C ARG A 90 -4.14 -5.16 -15.64
N LEU A 91 -3.92 -6.47 -15.51
CA LEU A 91 -3.64 -7.36 -16.65
C LEU A 91 -4.86 -7.54 -17.57
N THR A 92 -6.07 -7.41 -17.04
CA THR A 92 -7.31 -7.53 -17.82
C THR A 92 -7.77 -6.22 -18.43
N THR A 93 -7.46 -5.08 -17.81
CA THR A 93 -7.84 -3.74 -18.30
C THR A 93 -6.78 -3.11 -19.21
N GLY A 94 -5.50 -3.44 -19.03
CA GLY A 94 -4.39 -2.93 -19.85
C GLY A 94 -4.18 -3.62 -21.20
N ARG A 95 -5.04 -4.58 -21.59
CA ARG A 95 -5.00 -5.29 -22.89
C ARG A 95 -5.92 -4.66 -23.95
N ARG A 96 -6.35 -3.42 -23.76
CA ARG A 96 -7.13 -2.65 -24.74
C ARG A 96 -6.29 -1.57 -25.38
#